data_AF-A0A925SPH2-F1
#
_entry.id   AF-A0A925SPH2-F1
#
_cell.length_a   1.000
_cell.length_b   1.000
_cell.length_c   1.000
_cell.angle_alpha   90.00
_cell.angle_beta   90.00
_cell.angle_gamma   90.00
#
_symmetry.space_group_name_H-M   'P 1'
#
loop_
_entity.id
_entity.type
_entity.pdbx_description
1 polymer ?
#
loop_
_entity_poly.entity_id
_entity_poly.type
_entity_poly.pdbx_seq_one_letter_code
_entity_poly.pdbx_strand_id
1 'polypeptide(L)'
;LSHQLIYPYTDMLLHDMGDGLADNRPEGAATGSEWRTPPLWGIGLTEIVSGHTLFLHDGRARNVTEAILWHGGEAEAARDRFAALSKADRAALLLAFVNSL
;
A
#
# COMPACT_ATOMS: atom_id res chain seq x y z
N LEU A 1 25.56 12.01 5.76
CA LEU A 1 24.59 10.95 5.44
C LEU A 1 24.60 10.68 3.94
N SER A 2 25.68 10.09 3.41
CA SER A 2 25.77 9.64 2.01
C SER A 2 26.18 8.17 1.98
N HIS A 3 25.89 7.46 0.87
CA HIS A 3 26.23 6.04 0.65
C HIS A 3 25.56 5.03 1.60
N GLN A 4 24.35 5.31 2.06
CA GLN A 4 23.55 4.33 2.80
C GLN A 4 22.77 3.46 1.82
N LEU A 5 22.82 2.14 2.03
CA LEU A 5 21.92 1.22 1.36
C LEU A 5 20.56 1.24 2.07
N ILE A 6 19.50 1.50 1.33
CA ILE A 6 18.14 1.57 1.84
C ILE A 6 17.23 0.64 1.01
N TYR A 7 16.21 0.10 1.66
CA TYR A 7 15.19 -0.72 1.03
C TYR A 7 13.83 -0.06 1.28
N PRO A 8 13.39 0.84 0.37
CA PRO A 8 12.17 1.60 0.58
C PRO A 8 10.91 0.80 0.22
N TYR A 9 11.06 -0.43 -0.31
CA TYR A 9 9.97 -1.31 -0.76
C TYR A 9 9.01 -0.61 -1.73
N THR A 10 9.58 0.07 -2.71
CA THR A 10 8.88 0.72 -3.82
C THR A 10 9.82 0.79 -5.02
N ASP A 11 9.26 0.76 -6.23
CA ASP A 11 9.93 1.08 -7.50
C ASP A 11 9.70 2.54 -7.94
N MET A 12 8.87 3.29 -7.21
CA MET A 12 8.47 4.67 -7.49
C MET A 12 7.74 4.85 -8.84
N LEU A 13 7.21 3.76 -9.42
CA LEU A 13 6.43 3.80 -10.65
C LEU A 13 4.94 4.00 -10.37
N LEU A 14 4.19 4.32 -11.43
CA LEU A 14 2.73 4.33 -11.43
C LEU A 14 2.21 2.92 -11.68
N HIS A 15 1.16 2.55 -10.94
CA HIS A 15 0.47 1.28 -11.10
C HIS A 15 -1.03 1.51 -11.12
N ASP A 16 -1.72 0.74 -11.97
CA ASP A 16 -3.17 0.71 -11.98
C ASP A 16 -3.71 0.05 -10.70
N MET A 17 -4.42 0.85 -9.89
CA MET A 17 -5.07 0.41 -8.66
C MET A 17 -6.50 -0.12 -8.89
N GLY A 18 -6.99 -0.08 -10.13
CA GLY A 18 -8.33 -0.51 -10.55
C GLY A 18 -9.43 0.50 -10.24
N ASP A 19 -10.60 0.27 -10.84
CA ASP A 19 -11.76 1.17 -10.81
C ASP A 19 -12.23 1.54 -9.39
N GLY A 20 -12.08 0.63 -8.42
CA GLY A 20 -12.49 0.87 -7.03
C GLY A 20 -11.66 1.95 -6.31
N LEU A 21 -10.49 2.26 -6.83
CA LEU A 21 -9.55 3.27 -6.35
C LEU A 21 -9.25 4.34 -7.40
N ALA A 22 -10.06 4.42 -8.45
CA ALA A 22 -9.94 5.48 -9.45
C ALA A 22 -10.58 6.78 -8.94
N ASP A 23 -9.87 7.90 -9.07
CA ASP A 23 -10.46 9.24 -8.86
C ASP A 23 -11.09 9.80 -10.15
N ASN A 24 -10.94 9.08 -11.26
CA ASN A 24 -11.41 9.41 -12.61
C ASN A 24 -10.90 10.76 -13.12
N ARG A 25 -9.76 11.24 -12.61
CA ARG A 25 -9.10 12.47 -13.06
C ARG A 25 -7.72 12.14 -13.63
N PRO A 26 -7.54 12.20 -14.95
CA PRO A 26 -6.22 12.02 -15.53
C PRO A 26 -5.29 13.19 -15.19
N GLU A 27 -4.02 12.89 -14.93
CA GLU A 27 -2.97 13.87 -14.71
C GLU A 27 -1.80 13.63 -15.68
N GLY A 28 -1.70 14.49 -16.70
CA GLY A 28 -0.71 14.31 -17.76
C GLY A 28 -0.96 13.01 -18.55
N ALA A 29 0.00 12.08 -18.45
CA ALA A 29 -0.11 10.76 -19.08
C ALA A 29 -0.73 9.69 -18.15
N ALA A 30 -0.89 9.98 -16.86
CA ALA A 30 -1.50 9.08 -15.90
C ALA A 30 -3.02 9.09 -16.04
N THR A 31 -3.61 7.92 -16.05
CA THR A 31 -5.05 7.71 -15.93
C THR A 31 -5.52 7.96 -14.50
N GLY A 32 -6.83 8.09 -14.30
CA GLY A 32 -7.40 8.31 -12.95
C GLY A 32 -7.32 7.09 -12.02
N SER A 33 -6.83 5.93 -12.49
CA SER A 33 -6.62 4.73 -11.67
C SER A 33 -5.15 4.46 -11.37
N GLU A 34 -4.24 5.23 -11.96
CA GLU A 34 -2.80 5.05 -11.79
C GLU A 34 -2.26 5.86 -10.61
N TRP A 35 -1.65 5.17 -9.65
CA TRP A 35 -1.06 5.79 -8.49
C TRP A 35 0.39 5.36 -8.32
N ARG A 36 1.23 6.30 -7.88
CA ARG A 36 2.63 6.00 -7.57
C ARG A 36 2.71 5.17 -6.30
N THR A 37 3.47 4.08 -6.30
CA THR A 37 3.77 3.30 -5.08
C THR A 37 4.60 4.15 -4.11
N PRO A 38 4.07 4.59 -2.95
CA PRO A 38 4.88 5.28 -1.96
C PRO A 38 5.85 4.30 -1.28
N PRO A 39 7.04 4.75 -0.85
CA PRO A 39 7.91 3.96 0.00
C PRO A 39 7.17 3.40 1.22
N LEU A 40 7.30 2.11 1.51
CA LEU A 40 6.70 1.48 2.69
C LEU A 40 7.60 1.55 3.94
N TRP A 41 8.82 2.07 3.80
CA TRP A 41 9.68 2.33 4.97
C TRP A 41 8.98 3.28 5.96
N GLY A 42 8.98 2.94 7.24
CA GLY A 42 8.28 3.67 8.29
C GLY A 42 6.75 3.58 8.23
N ILE A 43 6.15 2.70 7.41
CA ILE A 43 4.68 2.54 7.39
C ILE A 43 4.15 2.10 8.76
N GLY A 44 4.92 1.30 9.51
CA GLY A 44 4.59 0.90 10.88
C GLY A 44 4.62 2.05 11.89
N LEU A 45 5.28 3.16 11.55
CA LEU A 45 5.39 4.36 12.38
C LEU A 45 4.31 5.41 12.07
N THR A 46 3.41 5.14 11.13
CA THR A 46 2.40 6.11 10.66
C THR A 46 1.56 6.65 11.81
N GLU A 47 1.09 5.80 12.73
CA GLU A 47 0.31 6.24 13.89
C GLU A 47 1.11 7.18 14.80
N ILE A 48 2.39 6.87 15.03
CA ILE A 48 3.27 7.63 15.90
C ILE A 48 3.55 9.02 15.31
N VAL A 49 3.78 9.09 14.00
CA VAL A 49 4.19 10.32 13.31
C VAL A 49 2.99 11.19 12.92
N SER A 50 1.88 10.59 12.52
CA SER A 50 0.72 11.30 11.98
C SER A 50 -0.48 11.38 12.95
N GLY A 51 -0.48 10.59 14.03
CA GLY A 51 -1.60 10.54 14.99
C GLY A 51 -2.82 9.77 14.48
N HIS A 52 -2.71 9.06 13.35
CA HIS A 52 -3.77 8.25 12.76
C HIS A 52 -3.19 7.12 11.89
N THR A 53 -4.02 6.14 11.52
CA THR A 53 -3.68 5.03 10.60
C THR A 53 -4.59 5.07 9.36
N LEU A 54 -4.46 6.10 8.54
CA LEU A 54 -5.23 6.24 7.30
C LEU A 54 -4.30 6.03 6.12
N PHE A 55 -4.61 5.03 5.29
CA PHE A 55 -3.81 4.61 4.16
C PHE A 55 -4.58 4.77 2.84
N LEU A 56 -3.85 4.61 1.73
CA LEU A 56 -4.27 4.93 0.35
C LEU A 56 -4.37 6.43 0.10
N HIS A 57 -4.42 6.82 -1.17
CA HIS A 57 -4.39 8.23 -1.59
C HIS A 57 -5.59 9.04 -1.08
N ASP A 58 -6.69 8.39 -0.74
CA ASP A 58 -7.91 9.01 -0.21
C ASP A 58 -8.14 8.76 1.28
N GLY A 59 -7.20 8.07 1.94
CA GLY A 59 -7.25 7.80 3.38
C GLY A 59 -8.36 6.83 3.82
N ARG A 60 -9.01 6.08 2.90
CA ARG A 60 -10.15 5.23 3.27
C ARG A 60 -9.78 4.04 4.16
N ALA A 61 -8.54 3.57 4.08
CA ALA A 61 -8.11 2.34 4.74
C ALA A 61 -7.60 2.63 6.16
N ARG A 62 -8.22 2.03 7.18
CA ARG A 62 -7.92 2.29 8.59
C ARG A 62 -6.74 1.49 9.14
N ASN A 63 -6.27 0.52 8.36
CA ASN A 63 -5.15 -0.34 8.70
C ASN A 63 -4.60 -0.99 7.42
N VAL A 64 -3.43 -1.63 7.53
CA VAL A 64 -2.75 -2.29 6.40
C VAL A 64 -3.60 -3.41 5.78
N THR A 65 -4.39 -4.14 6.57
CA THR A 65 -5.27 -5.20 6.05
C THR A 65 -6.31 -4.61 5.10
N GLU A 66 -6.97 -3.53 5.52
CA GLU A 66 -7.94 -2.82 4.68
C GLU A 66 -7.27 -2.26 3.43
N ALA A 67 -6.09 -1.67 3.58
CA ALA A 67 -5.33 -1.16 2.44
C ALA A 67 -5.09 -2.27 1.41
N ILE A 68 -4.56 -3.42 1.82
CA ILE A 68 -4.34 -4.58 0.94
C ILE A 68 -5.64 -5.02 0.27
N LEU A 69 -6.74 -5.14 1.02
CA LEU A 69 -8.02 -5.62 0.49
C LEU A 69 -8.70 -4.66 -0.48
N TRP A 70 -8.37 -3.36 -0.45
CA TRP A 70 -8.86 -2.38 -1.41
C TRP A 70 -8.15 -2.40 -2.76
N HIS A 71 -6.96 -3.03 -2.87
CA HIS A 71 -6.19 -3.02 -4.12
C HIS A 71 -6.90 -3.83 -5.23
N GLY A 72 -7.11 -3.22 -6.39
CA GLY A 72 -7.51 -3.89 -7.62
C GLY A 72 -6.42 -3.82 -8.69
N GLY A 73 -6.82 -3.80 -9.96
CA GLY A 73 -5.92 -3.59 -11.10
C GLY A 73 -4.75 -4.59 -11.09
N GLU A 74 -3.53 -4.08 -11.20
CA GLU A 74 -2.32 -4.92 -11.23
C GLU A 74 -2.11 -5.74 -9.95
N ALA A 75 -2.61 -5.25 -8.82
CA ALA A 75 -2.42 -5.87 -7.51
C ALA A 75 -3.53 -6.89 -7.17
N GLU A 76 -4.55 -7.07 -8.02
CA GLU A 76 -5.70 -7.95 -7.77
C GLU A 76 -5.27 -9.39 -7.42
N ALA A 77 -4.37 -9.98 -8.22
CA ALA A 77 -3.89 -11.34 -7.96
C ALA A 77 -3.16 -11.46 -6.61
N ALA A 78 -2.46 -10.40 -6.16
CA ALA A 78 -1.78 -10.38 -4.87
C ALA A 78 -2.78 -10.19 -3.71
N ARG A 79 -3.77 -9.31 -3.88
CA ARG A 79 -4.90 -9.15 -2.95
C ARG A 79 -5.60 -10.49 -2.72
N ASP A 80 -5.94 -11.20 -3.79
CA ASP A 80 -6.69 -12.45 -3.70
C ASP A 80 -5.89 -13.55 -2.99
N ARG A 81 -4.58 -13.64 -3.25
CA ARG A 81 -3.69 -14.53 -2.50
C ARG A 81 -3.68 -14.18 -1.01
N PHE A 82 -3.58 -12.90 -0.67
CA PHE A 82 -3.66 -12.46 0.73
C PHE A 82 -5.03 -12.80 1.35
N ALA A 83 -6.12 -12.61 0.61
CA ALA A 83 -7.47 -12.94 1.04
C ALA A 83 -7.73 -14.46 1.15
N ALA A 84 -6.88 -15.30 0.55
CA ALA A 84 -6.91 -16.75 0.70
C ALA A 84 -6.04 -17.27 1.87
N LEU A 85 -5.12 -16.46 2.41
CA LEU A 85 -4.28 -16.86 3.53
C LEU A 85 -5.09 -17.17 4.80
N SER A 86 -4.57 -18.07 5.62
CA SER A 86 -5.11 -18.31 6.95
C SER A 86 -5.00 -17.06 7.83
N LYS A 87 -5.83 -16.97 8.86
CA LYS A 87 -5.76 -15.84 9.81
C LYS A 87 -4.38 -15.73 10.47
N ALA A 88 -3.75 -16.85 10.76
CA ALA A 88 -2.41 -16.90 11.35
C ALA A 88 -1.36 -16.36 10.37
N ASP A 89 -1.41 -16.75 9.10
CA ASP A 89 -0.46 -16.29 8.09
C ASP A 89 -0.63 -14.79 7.79
N ARG A 90 -1.88 -14.30 7.74
CA ARG A 90 -2.11 -12.85 7.61
C ARG A 90 -1.55 -12.09 8.79
N ALA A 91 -1.79 -12.56 10.02
CA ALA A 91 -1.26 -11.93 11.21
C ALA A 91 0.28 -11.93 11.20
N ALA A 92 0.91 -13.04 10.80
CA ALA A 92 2.35 -13.13 10.67
C ALA A 92 2.89 -12.15 9.62
N LEU A 93 2.31 -12.10 8.41
CA LEU A 93 2.74 -11.16 7.36
C LEU A 93 2.63 -9.70 7.81
N LEU A 94 1.50 -9.33 8.43
CA LEU A 94 1.24 -7.96 8.87
C LEU A 94 2.14 -7.57 10.04
N LEU A 95 2.23 -8.41 11.08
CA LEU A 95 2.98 -8.11 12.31
C LEU A 95 4.49 -8.30 12.15
N ALA A 96 4.93 -9.38 11.50
CA ALA A 96 6.34 -9.72 11.41
C ALA A 96 7.07 -8.98 10.30
N PHE A 97 6.35 -8.39 9.36
CA PHE A 97 6.96 -7.68 8.24
C PHE A 97 6.40 -6.27 8.06
N VAL A 98 5.19 -6.12 7.53
CA VAL A 98 4.73 -4.78 7.06
C VAL A 98 4.67 -3.74 8.18
N ASN A 99 4.15 -4.09 9.35
CA ASN A 99 4.08 -3.15 10.49
C ASN A 99 5.44 -2.96 11.19
N SER A 100 6.46 -3.74 10.84
CA SER A 100 7.83 -3.58 11.36
C SER A 100 8.68 -2.64 10.50
N LEU A 101 8.16 -2.23 9.33
CA LEU A 101 8.83 -1.33 8.40
C LEU A 101 8.78 0.12 8.87
#